data_AF-A0A812VH14-F1
#
_entry.id   AF-A0A812VH14-F1
#
_cell.length_a   1.000
_cell.length_b   1.000
_cell.length_c   1.000
_cell.angle_alpha   90.00
_cell.angle_beta   90.00
_cell.angle_gamma   90.00
#
_symmetry.space_group_name_H-M   'P 1'
#
loop_
_entity.id
_entity.type
_entity.pdbx_description
1 polymer ?
#
loop_
_entity_poly.entity_id
_entity_poly.type
_entity_poly.pdbx_seq_one_letter_code
_entity_poly.pdbx_strand_id
1 'polypeptide(L)'
;MRAVIFLGLVAASARFAYHDNELRFWAHGQKPEHALNGLAFIVRAFKISKGQDPEGNIDVNQTRSFDGNDGTFHFRIGRQRTNKVAIWYSNQMLWAATNDCGELPHELNFAFKGELLVRVKKGTPTSRTYLIKDVLIAQGGNRWNLNMWYFGGRNCVFLFETHVDCRSEEDADGKVAKVRFYHILNQHEIRIINIEILDTKQRSGNKTFLVALPATMKTSLAVRGDGVPSGSMTLPVERAAAVTQGNQTAQTFFP
;
A
#
# COMPACT_ATOMS: atom_id res chain seq x y z
N MET A 1 -66.81 -11.71 0.89
CA MET A 1 -65.47 -11.58 0.28
C MET A 1 -64.56 -10.91 1.29
N ARG A 2 -63.46 -11.57 1.71
CA ARG A 2 -62.46 -10.98 2.62
C ARG A 2 -61.35 -10.36 1.76
N ALA A 3 -61.16 -9.05 1.87
CA ALA A 3 -60.04 -8.35 1.26
C ALA A 3 -58.76 -8.66 2.05
N VAL A 4 -57.80 -9.30 1.40
CA VAL A 4 -56.44 -9.50 1.93
C VAL A 4 -55.63 -8.27 1.54
N ILE A 5 -55.29 -7.44 2.51
CA ILE A 5 -54.39 -6.30 2.33
C ILE A 5 -52.95 -6.85 2.40
N PHE A 6 -52.28 -6.92 1.25
CA PHE A 6 -50.84 -7.13 1.20
C PHE A 6 -50.14 -5.84 1.63
N LEU A 7 -49.64 -5.79 2.87
CA LEU A 7 -48.63 -4.81 3.26
C LEU A 7 -47.31 -5.20 2.59
N GLY A 8 -47.06 -4.64 1.41
CA GLY A 8 -45.74 -4.70 0.78
C GLY A 8 -44.75 -3.91 1.62
N LEU A 9 -43.88 -4.62 2.33
CA LEU A 9 -42.73 -4.04 3.00
C LEU A 9 -41.73 -3.60 1.90
N VAL A 10 -41.84 -2.37 1.42
CA VAL A 10 -40.83 -1.78 0.54
C VAL A 10 -39.62 -1.49 1.42
N ALA A 11 -38.64 -2.39 1.40
CA ALA A 11 -37.34 -2.14 2.01
C ALA A 11 -36.75 -0.88 1.37
N ALA A 12 -36.69 0.21 2.14
CA ALA A 12 -35.98 1.42 1.72
C ALA A 12 -34.50 1.02 1.56
N SER A 13 -34.04 0.82 0.33
CA SER A 13 -32.61 0.70 0.07
C SER A 13 -31.99 2.03 0.48
N ALA A 14 -31.12 2.02 1.49
CA ALA A 14 -30.34 3.21 1.85
C ALA A 14 -29.70 3.76 0.56
N ARG A 15 -30.06 5.00 0.21
CA ARG A 15 -29.65 5.61 -1.05
C ARG A 15 -28.14 5.82 -0.99
N PHE A 16 -27.41 5.12 -1.85
CA PHE A 16 -25.99 5.33 -2.06
C PHE A 16 -25.72 6.80 -2.43
N ALA A 17 -24.61 7.34 -1.92
CA ALA A 17 -24.10 8.65 -2.29
C ALA A 17 -22.62 8.55 -2.65
N TYR A 18 -22.24 9.26 -3.72
CA TYR A 18 -20.84 9.49 -4.03
C TYR A 18 -20.23 10.44 -2.99
N HIS A 19 -19.00 10.14 -2.59
CA HIS A 19 -18.16 11.04 -1.82
C HIS A 19 -16.91 11.35 -2.62
N ASP A 20 -16.39 12.56 -2.49
CA ASP A 20 -15.01 12.83 -2.89
C ASP A 20 -14.08 12.41 -1.75
N ASN A 21 -13.29 11.38 -1.99
CA ASN A 21 -12.34 10.85 -1.02
C ASN A 21 -10.97 11.42 -1.34
N GLU A 22 -10.59 12.42 -0.56
CA GLU A 22 -9.31 13.10 -0.67
C GLU A 22 -8.22 12.35 0.12
N LEU A 23 -7.10 12.10 -0.53
CA LEU A 23 -5.85 11.70 0.09
C LEU A 23 -4.79 12.76 -0.22
N ARG A 24 -4.41 13.52 0.80
CA ARG A 24 -3.48 14.64 0.66
C ARG A 24 -2.04 14.16 0.82
N PHE A 25 -1.16 14.68 -0.02
CA PHE A 25 0.27 14.46 0.03
C PHE A 25 0.99 15.78 0.29
N TRP A 26 1.91 15.77 1.24
CA TRP A 26 2.73 16.94 1.56
C TRP A 26 4.20 16.51 1.73
N ALA A 27 5.12 17.12 0.98
CA ALA A 27 6.56 16.95 1.20
C ALA A 27 7.14 18.05 2.10
N HIS A 28 7.86 17.67 3.16
CA HIS A 28 8.56 18.60 4.04
C HIS A 28 9.90 18.04 4.52
N GLY A 29 10.87 18.91 4.82
CA GLY A 29 12.17 18.52 5.38
C GLY A 29 13.12 17.80 4.42
N GLN A 30 12.78 17.73 3.13
CA GLN A 30 13.61 17.06 2.12
C GLN A 30 14.83 17.90 1.76
N LYS A 31 15.93 17.22 1.41
CA LYS A 31 17.10 17.89 0.83
C LYS A 31 16.71 18.52 -0.52
N PRO A 32 17.12 19.77 -0.83
CA PRO A 32 16.73 20.46 -2.07
C PRO A 32 16.99 19.65 -3.34
N GLU A 33 18.11 18.94 -3.39
CA GLU A 33 18.52 18.11 -4.52
C GLU A 33 17.73 16.80 -4.67
N HIS A 34 16.93 16.42 -3.66
CA HIS A 34 16.03 15.28 -3.69
C HIS A 34 14.58 15.68 -3.32
N ALA A 35 14.23 16.95 -3.52
CA ALA A 35 12.89 17.44 -3.23
C ALA A 35 11.87 16.83 -4.20
N LEU A 36 10.66 16.57 -3.70
CA LEU A 36 9.52 16.14 -4.49
C LEU A 36 9.21 17.19 -5.57
N ASN A 37 8.92 16.70 -6.78
CA ASN A 37 8.53 17.48 -7.95
C ASN A 37 7.34 16.86 -8.67
N GLY A 38 6.42 16.29 -7.87
CA GLY A 38 5.20 15.67 -8.32
C GLY A 38 5.11 14.19 -8.02
N LEU A 39 3.88 13.71 -7.99
CA LEU A 39 3.52 12.33 -7.71
C LEU A 39 2.47 11.89 -8.72
N ALA A 40 2.50 10.63 -9.14
CA ALA A 40 1.40 10.04 -9.90
C ALA A 40 1.12 8.61 -9.40
N PHE A 41 -0.15 8.28 -9.21
CA PHE A 41 -0.61 6.94 -8.87
C PHE A 41 -1.44 6.40 -10.02
N ILE A 42 -1.00 5.28 -10.60
CA ILE A 42 -1.69 4.59 -11.67
C ILE A 42 -2.39 3.38 -11.07
N VAL A 43 -3.72 3.35 -11.16
CA VAL A 43 -4.54 2.23 -10.68
C VAL A 43 -4.27 1.01 -11.56
N ARG A 44 -3.86 -0.11 -10.97
CA ARG A 44 -3.64 -1.39 -11.68
C ARG A 44 -4.66 -2.45 -11.32
N ALA A 45 -5.19 -2.39 -10.11
CA ALA A 45 -6.32 -3.18 -9.66
C ALA A 45 -7.06 -2.47 -8.53
N PHE A 46 -8.32 -2.82 -8.30
CA PHE A 46 -9.09 -2.24 -7.21
C PHE A 46 -10.17 -3.18 -6.70
N LYS A 47 -10.63 -2.89 -5.48
CA LYS A 47 -11.83 -3.50 -4.90
C LYS A 47 -12.66 -2.40 -4.26
N ILE A 48 -13.90 -2.30 -4.71
CA ILE A 48 -14.89 -1.35 -4.21
C ILE A 48 -16.09 -2.16 -3.69
N SER A 49 -16.70 -1.73 -2.59
CA SER A 49 -17.92 -2.35 -2.08
C SER A 49 -19.05 -2.31 -3.12
N LYS A 50 -19.88 -3.36 -3.17
CA LYS A 50 -20.93 -3.50 -4.19
C LYS A 50 -21.88 -2.29 -4.16
N GLY A 51 -22.13 -1.70 -5.32
CA GLY A 51 -23.02 -0.54 -5.47
C GLY A 51 -22.42 0.79 -5.00
N GLN A 52 -21.12 0.84 -4.66
CA GLN A 52 -20.44 2.08 -4.25
C GLN A 52 -19.76 2.83 -5.41
N ASP A 53 -19.80 2.28 -6.62
CA ASP A 53 -19.40 2.99 -7.85
C ASP A 53 -20.23 2.52 -9.07
N PRO A 54 -21.55 2.76 -9.08
CA PRO A 54 -22.43 2.33 -10.17
C PRO A 54 -22.13 2.99 -11.53
N GLU A 55 -21.52 4.18 -11.54
CA GLU A 55 -21.18 4.93 -12.76
C GLU A 55 -19.76 4.63 -13.28
N GLY A 56 -18.96 3.82 -12.57
CA GLY A 56 -17.61 3.45 -13.00
C GLY A 56 -16.64 4.62 -13.01
N ASN A 57 -16.56 5.40 -11.92
CA ASN A 57 -15.62 6.51 -11.80
C ASN A 57 -14.16 6.04 -11.65
N ILE A 58 -13.95 4.77 -11.36
CA ILE A 58 -12.63 4.13 -11.22
C ILE A 58 -12.40 3.09 -12.29
N ASP A 59 -11.26 3.24 -12.96
CA ASP A 59 -10.80 2.31 -13.99
C ASP A 59 -9.35 1.86 -13.76
N VAL A 60 -9.02 0.71 -14.32
CA VAL A 60 -7.62 0.27 -14.46
C VAL A 60 -6.92 1.20 -15.46
N ASN A 61 -5.67 1.53 -15.17
CA ASN A 61 -4.81 2.52 -15.84
C ASN A 61 -5.21 3.98 -15.61
N GLN A 62 -6.26 4.24 -14.84
CA GLN A 62 -6.61 5.59 -14.42
C GLN A 62 -5.49 6.17 -13.56
N THR A 63 -5.13 7.42 -13.82
CA THR A 63 -4.05 8.11 -13.09
C THR A 63 -4.60 9.21 -12.20
N ARG A 64 -4.03 9.34 -11.00
CA ARG A 64 -4.14 10.52 -10.14
C ARG A 64 -2.75 11.14 -10.01
N SER A 65 -2.63 12.44 -10.25
CA SER A 65 -1.31 13.08 -10.24
C SER A 65 -1.38 14.53 -9.82
N PHE A 66 -0.26 15.02 -9.31
CA PHE A 66 -0.01 16.45 -9.12
C PHE A 66 1.45 16.76 -9.44
N ASP A 67 1.72 18.02 -9.76
CA ASP A 67 3.05 18.61 -9.89
C ASP A 67 3.39 19.38 -8.62
N GLY A 68 4.69 19.58 -8.35
CA GLY A 68 5.15 20.31 -7.16
C GLY A 68 5.40 19.43 -5.93
N ASN A 69 5.42 20.05 -4.76
CA ASN A 69 5.80 19.42 -3.50
C ASN A 69 4.60 18.96 -2.65
N ASP A 70 3.38 19.25 -3.09
CA ASP A 70 2.14 18.93 -2.40
C ASP A 70 0.99 18.79 -3.40
N GLY A 71 -0.04 18.05 -3.01
CA GLY A 71 -1.23 17.86 -3.82
C GLY A 71 -2.14 16.76 -3.29
N THR A 72 -3.28 16.56 -3.96
CA THR A 72 -4.34 15.68 -3.47
C THR A 72 -4.73 14.68 -4.55
N PHE A 73 -4.90 13.42 -4.16
CA PHE A 73 -5.60 12.44 -4.98
C PHE A 73 -7.08 12.42 -4.59
N HIS A 74 -7.94 12.50 -5.61
CA HIS A 74 -9.40 12.52 -5.46
C HIS A 74 -10.00 11.21 -5.97
N PHE A 75 -10.80 10.53 -5.15
CA PHE A 75 -11.51 9.32 -5.56
C PHE A 75 -13.02 9.49 -5.31
N ARG A 76 -13.78 9.69 -6.39
CA ARG A 76 -15.23 9.85 -6.34
C ARG A 76 -15.92 8.48 -6.21
N ILE A 77 -16.16 8.02 -4.99
CA ILE A 77 -16.68 6.68 -4.67
C ILE A 77 -17.48 6.73 -3.37
N GLY A 78 -18.41 5.79 -3.17
CA GLY A 78 -19.12 5.61 -1.90
C GLY A 78 -18.25 5.14 -0.73
N ARG A 79 -18.85 5.21 0.48
CA ARG A 79 -18.21 4.92 1.77
C ARG A 79 -18.87 3.77 2.53
N GLN A 80 -19.36 2.76 1.82
CA GLN A 80 -19.83 1.53 2.47
C GLN A 80 -18.66 0.60 2.76
N ARG A 81 -18.38 0.40 4.04
CA ARG A 81 -17.38 -0.55 4.52
C ARG A 81 -17.86 -1.99 4.30
N THR A 82 -16.94 -2.86 3.87
CA THR A 82 -17.15 -4.30 3.88
C THR A 82 -15.87 -5.07 4.22
N ASN A 83 -16.02 -6.22 4.88
CA ASN A 83 -14.93 -7.17 5.09
C ASN A 83 -14.32 -7.71 3.78
N LYS A 84 -15.12 -7.79 2.70
CA LYS A 84 -14.66 -8.30 1.39
C LYS A 84 -13.58 -7.42 0.78
N VAL A 85 -13.67 -6.10 0.96
CA VAL A 85 -12.62 -5.16 0.50
C VAL A 85 -11.37 -5.31 1.38
N ALA A 86 -11.54 -5.42 2.70
CA ALA A 86 -10.43 -5.64 3.64
C ALA A 86 -9.65 -6.93 3.34
N ILE A 87 -10.34 -8.05 3.13
CA ILE A 87 -9.71 -9.33 2.75
C ILE A 87 -8.96 -9.20 1.42
N TRP A 88 -9.55 -8.54 0.42
CA TRP A 88 -8.87 -8.34 -0.87
C TRP A 88 -7.59 -7.53 -0.71
N TYR A 89 -7.63 -6.43 0.06
CA TYR A 89 -6.49 -5.57 0.36
C TYR A 89 -5.38 -6.33 1.09
N SER A 90 -5.72 -7.06 2.15
CA SER A 90 -4.76 -7.87 2.91
C SER A 90 -4.07 -8.93 2.05
N ASN A 91 -4.80 -9.54 1.11
CA ASN A 91 -4.24 -10.51 0.17
C ASN A 91 -3.26 -9.90 -0.85
N GLN A 92 -3.23 -8.57 -1.00
CA GLN A 92 -2.23 -7.92 -1.86
C GLN A 92 -0.87 -7.76 -1.15
N MET A 93 -0.87 -7.78 0.19
CA MET A 93 0.32 -7.57 1.01
C MET A 93 1.14 -8.84 1.17
N LEU A 94 2.42 -8.68 1.54
CA LEU A 94 3.25 -9.80 1.98
C LEU A 94 2.97 -10.16 3.44
N TRP A 95 2.72 -9.16 4.30
CA TRP A 95 2.42 -9.30 5.72
C TRP A 95 1.81 -8.01 6.27
N ALA A 96 1.22 -8.06 7.48
CA ALA A 96 0.48 -6.94 8.05
C ALA A 96 1.30 -5.64 8.20
N ALA A 97 2.61 -5.72 8.44
CA ALA A 97 3.47 -4.54 8.61
C ALA A 97 4.15 -4.08 7.31
N THR A 98 3.45 -4.22 6.18
CA THR A 98 3.79 -3.53 4.93
C THR A 98 2.88 -2.33 4.65
N ASN A 99 2.23 -1.79 5.68
CA ASN A 99 1.48 -0.54 5.63
C ASN A 99 1.78 0.36 6.82
N ASP A 100 1.41 1.62 6.65
CA ASP A 100 1.57 2.72 7.58
C ASP A 100 0.84 2.53 8.93
N CYS A 101 -0.09 1.60 9.08
CA CYS A 101 -0.78 1.36 10.35
C CYS A 101 -0.16 0.18 11.14
N GLY A 102 0.72 -0.62 10.53
CA GLY A 102 1.32 -1.80 11.16
C GLY A 102 0.32 -2.92 11.51
N GLU A 103 -0.94 -2.78 11.09
CA GLU A 103 -2.02 -3.76 11.27
C GLU A 103 -2.84 -3.89 9.99
N LEU A 104 -3.64 -4.96 9.87
CA LEU A 104 -4.56 -5.14 8.76
C LEU A 104 -5.90 -4.45 9.06
N PRO A 105 -6.56 -3.87 8.04
CA PRO A 105 -7.88 -3.28 8.20
C PRO A 105 -8.94 -4.35 8.48
N HIS A 106 -10.01 -3.97 9.18
CA HIS A 106 -11.11 -4.87 9.49
C HIS A 106 -12.21 -4.80 8.42
N GLU A 107 -12.61 -3.58 8.03
CA GLU A 107 -13.55 -3.35 6.94
C GLU A 107 -13.12 -2.13 6.13
N LEU A 108 -13.19 -2.21 4.81
CA LEU A 108 -12.77 -1.11 3.93
C LEU A 108 -13.91 -0.64 3.03
N ASN A 109 -13.94 0.66 2.72
CA ASN A 109 -14.84 1.26 1.73
C ASN A 109 -14.44 0.81 0.32
N PHE A 110 -13.16 1.00 0.04
CA PHE A 110 -12.50 0.70 -1.22
C PHE A 110 -11.00 0.51 -0.98
N ALA A 111 -10.33 -0.11 -1.93
CA ALA A 111 -8.90 -0.31 -1.95
C ALA A 111 -8.39 -0.30 -3.39
N PHE A 112 -7.23 0.29 -3.60
CA PHE A 112 -6.51 0.34 -4.87
C PHE A 112 -5.15 -0.30 -4.70
N LYS A 113 -4.74 -1.04 -5.72
CA LYS A 113 -3.38 -1.49 -5.95
C LYS A 113 -2.89 -0.79 -7.22
N GLY A 114 -1.69 -0.24 -7.18
CA GLY A 114 -1.19 0.54 -8.29
C GLY A 114 0.32 0.71 -8.29
N GLU A 115 0.72 1.61 -9.15
CA GLU A 115 2.11 2.04 -9.34
C GLU A 115 2.22 3.50 -8.93
N LEU A 116 3.20 3.81 -8.09
CA LEU A 116 3.46 5.17 -7.66
C LEU A 116 4.74 5.68 -8.34
N LEU A 117 4.57 6.69 -9.18
CA LEU A 117 5.65 7.44 -9.80
C LEU A 117 6.00 8.62 -8.91
N VAL A 118 7.22 8.63 -8.38
CA VAL A 118 7.76 9.70 -7.54
C VAL A 118 8.73 10.51 -8.39
N ARG A 119 8.34 11.75 -8.72
CA ARG A 119 9.23 12.67 -9.44
C ARG A 119 10.03 13.48 -8.43
N VAL A 120 11.33 13.46 -8.60
CA VAL A 120 12.29 14.07 -7.70
C VAL A 120 13.10 15.08 -8.49
N LYS A 121 13.33 16.29 -7.93
CA LYS A 121 14.23 17.27 -8.55
C LYS A 121 15.62 16.65 -8.71
N LYS A 122 16.29 16.97 -9.81
CA LYS A 122 17.68 16.59 -10.08
C LYS A 122 18.34 17.80 -10.72
N GLY A 123 18.60 18.84 -9.93
CA GLY A 123 18.95 20.16 -10.47
C GLY A 123 17.76 20.85 -11.15
N THR A 124 17.99 22.03 -11.71
CA THR A 124 17.00 22.79 -12.49
C THR A 124 17.45 22.80 -13.96
N PRO A 125 16.61 22.40 -14.95
CA PRO A 125 15.18 22.04 -14.90
C PRO A 125 14.90 20.53 -14.83
N THR A 126 15.90 19.70 -14.56
CA THR A 126 15.78 18.25 -14.70
C THR A 126 15.12 17.57 -13.50
N SER A 127 14.19 16.66 -13.76
CA SER A 127 13.62 15.76 -12.75
C SER A 127 13.90 14.31 -13.09
N ARG A 128 13.94 13.46 -12.08
CA ARG A 128 14.05 12.00 -12.22
C ARG A 128 12.82 11.34 -11.65
N THR A 129 12.29 10.33 -12.35
CA THR A 129 11.10 9.59 -11.94
C THR A 129 11.51 8.22 -11.42
N TYR A 130 11.03 7.87 -10.24
CA TYR A 130 11.21 6.54 -9.65
C TYR A 130 9.87 5.83 -9.55
N LEU A 131 9.82 4.56 -9.97
CA LEU A 131 8.62 3.74 -9.96
C LEU A 131 8.60 2.83 -8.74
N ILE A 132 7.59 2.98 -7.89
CA ILE A 132 7.30 2.05 -6.79
C ILE A 132 6.11 1.17 -7.23
N LYS A 133 6.35 -0.13 -7.45
CA LYS A 133 5.31 -1.10 -7.82
C LYS A 133 4.55 -1.62 -6.61
N ASP A 134 3.34 -2.10 -6.86
CA ASP A 134 2.46 -2.76 -5.89
C ASP A 134 2.17 -1.89 -4.66
N VAL A 135 1.98 -0.58 -4.88
CA VAL A 135 1.54 0.36 -3.85
C VAL A 135 0.04 0.18 -3.61
N LEU A 136 -0.34 0.18 -2.35
CA LEU A 136 -1.70 0.01 -1.89
C LEU A 136 -2.18 1.29 -1.23
N ILE A 137 -3.38 1.72 -1.62
CA ILE A 137 -4.10 2.86 -1.04
C ILE A 137 -5.51 2.38 -0.70
N ALA A 138 -5.95 2.55 0.53
CA ALA A 138 -7.31 2.18 0.93
C ALA A 138 -7.88 3.14 1.95
N GLN A 139 -9.20 3.12 2.08
CA GLN A 139 -9.90 3.87 3.13
C GLN A 139 -10.93 2.97 3.81
N GLY A 140 -11.05 3.07 5.14
CA GLY A 140 -12.10 2.40 5.89
C GLY A 140 -11.84 2.33 7.38
N GLY A 141 -12.33 1.26 8.00
CA GLY A 141 -12.33 1.04 9.44
C GLY A 141 -11.18 0.17 9.94
N ASN A 142 -10.52 0.63 11.00
CA ASN A 142 -9.76 -0.24 11.89
C ASN A 142 -10.68 -1.02 12.85
N ARG A 143 -10.09 -1.80 13.77
CA ARG A 143 -10.85 -2.60 14.75
C ARG A 143 -11.74 -1.79 15.70
N TRP A 144 -11.51 -0.49 15.82
CA TRP A 144 -12.31 0.44 16.63
C TRP A 144 -13.28 1.27 15.80
N ASN A 145 -13.52 0.89 14.54
CA ASN A 145 -14.40 1.57 13.60
C ASN A 145 -14.01 3.02 13.26
N LEU A 146 -12.78 3.44 13.54
CA LEU A 146 -12.27 4.75 13.12
C LEU A 146 -12.07 4.77 11.61
N ASN A 147 -12.53 5.84 10.94
CA ASN A 147 -12.32 6.01 9.51
C ASN A 147 -10.90 6.51 9.25
N MET A 148 -10.12 5.70 8.55
CA MET A 148 -8.69 5.92 8.33
C MET A 148 -8.33 5.65 6.88
N TRP A 149 -7.26 6.28 6.43
CA TRP A 149 -6.54 5.86 5.23
C TRP A 149 -5.50 4.80 5.60
N TYR A 150 -5.22 3.92 4.65
CA TYR A 150 -4.12 2.97 4.71
C TYR A 150 -3.26 3.17 3.48
N PHE A 151 -1.94 3.21 3.68
CA PHE A 151 -0.95 3.37 2.63
C PHE A 151 0.21 2.42 2.85
N GLY A 152 0.65 1.77 1.78
CA GLY A 152 1.77 0.84 1.85
C GLY A 152 1.92 0.07 0.57
N GLY A 153 2.33 -1.19 0.66
CA GLY A 153 2.51 -2.02 -0.51
C GLY A 153 3.54 -3.12 -0.32
N ARG A 154 3.68 -3.96 -1.33
CA ARG A 154 4.61 -5.11 -1.30
C ARG A 154 6.06 -4.70 -1.07
N ASN A 155 6.45 -3.56 -1.62
CA ASN A 155 7.80 -3.01 -1.55
C ASN A 155 7.96 -1.98 -0.41
N CYS A 156 7.09 -2.05 0.59
CA CYS A 156 7.04 -1.14 1.72
C CYS A 156 7.29 -1.87 3.04
N VAL A 157 7.93 -1.18 3.98
CA VAL A 157 8.25 -1.71 5.32
C VAL A 157 7.79 -0.71 6.36
N PHE A 158 6.88 -1.15 7.25
CA PHE A 158 6.52 -0.41 8.44
C PHE A 158 7.73 -0.27 9.37
N LEU A 159 7.92 0.93 9.91
CA LEU A 159 9.02 1.19 10.84
C LEU A 159 8.50 1.25 12.29
N PHE A 160 7.65 2.24 12.57
CA PHE A 160 7.04 2.52 13.87
C PHE A 160 5.98 3.62 13.71
N GLU A 161 5.09 3.74 14.70
CA GLU A 161 3.99 4.71 14.74
C GLU A 161 3.13 4.64 13.47
N THR A 162 3.36 5.55 12.53
CA THR A 162 2.70 5.60 11.23
C THR A 162 3.64 5.80 10.05
N HIS A 163 4.88 5.35 10.22
CA HIS A 163 5.93 5.47 9.21
C HIS A 163 6.06 4.23 8.36
N VAL A 164 6.17 4.44 7.05
CA VAL A 164 6.44 3.37 6.08
C VAL A 164 7.51 3.80 5.09
N ASP A 165 8.51 2.95 4.91
CA ASP A 165 9.55 3.11 3.88
C ASP A 165 9.18 2.28 2.66
N CYS A 166 8.95 2.91 1.51
CA CYS A 166 8.73 2.21 0.24
C CYS A 166 9.93 2.36 -0.69
N ARG A 167 10.26 1.29 -1.41
CA ARG A 167 11.39 1.25 -2.35
C ARG A 167 10.91 1.21 -3.79
N SER A 168 11.54 2.03 -4.64
CA SER A 168 11.36 1.95 -6.08
C SER A 168 12.04 0.71 -6.67
N GLU A 169 11.67 0.41 -7.91
CA GLU A 169 12.52 -0.39 -8.78
C GLU A 169 13.86 0.30 -9.02
N GLU A 170 14.86 -0.51 -9.38
CA GLU A 170 16.12 0.01 -9.91
C GLU A 170 15.86 0.61 -11.28
N ASP A 171 16.33 1.84 -11.49
CA ASP A 171 16.27 2.49 -12.80
C ASP A 171 17.48 2.16 -13.68
N ALA A 172 17.48 2.67 -14.91
CA ALA A 172 18.51 2.37 -15.90
C ALA A 172 19.95 2.73 -15.47
N ASP A 173 20.12 3.67 -14.53
CA ASP A 173 21.46 4.04 -14.04
C ASP A 173 21.92 3.15 -12.87
N GLY A 174 21.08 2.25 -12.37
CA GLY A 174 21.36 1.50 -11.15
C GLY A 174 21.03 2.30 -9.88
N LYS A 175 19.99 3.13 -9.92
CA LYS A 175 19.55 3.94 -8.77
C LYS A 175 18.21 3.44 -8.25
N VAL A 176 18.05 3.45 -6.93
CA VAL A 176 16.79 3.15 -6.24
C VAL A 176 16.42 4.32 -5.33
N ALA A 177 15.16 4.76 -5.38
CA ALA A 177 14.61 5.68 -4.40
C ALA A 177 14.03 4.90 -3.22
N LYS A 178 14.41 5.30 -2.01
CA LYS A 178 13.76 4.94 -0.77
C LYS A 178 12.96 6.15 -0.29
N VAL A 179 11.64 6.03 -0.29
CA VAL A 179 10.72 7.12 0.06
C VAL A 179 10.07 6.80 1.39
N ARG A 180 10.21 7.71 2.35
CA ARG A 180 9.59 7.61 3.67
C ARG A 180 8.30 8.39 3.72
N PHE A 181 7.22 7.69 4.02
CA PHE A 181 5.90 8.26 4.23
C PHE A 181 5.56 8.24 5.72
N TYR A 182 4.77 9.23 6.16
CA TYR A 182 4.24 9.36 7.50
C TYR A 182 2.76 9.72 7.41
N HIS A 183 1.88 8.86 7.90
CA HIS A 183 0.44 9.14 7.92
C HIS A 183 0.05 9.88 9.21
N ILE A 184 -0.64 11.00 9.08
CA ILE A 184 -1.26 11.66 10.22
C ILE A 184 -2.63 11.06 10.45
N LEU A 185 -2.73 10.28 11.53
CA LEU A 185 -3.98 9.65 11.95
C LEU A 185 -5.11 10.71 11.99
N ASN A 186 -6.25 10.35 11.41
CA ASN A 186 -7.48 11.16 11.35
C ASN A 186 -7.43 12.44 10.48
N GLN A 187 -6.35 12.72 9.74
CA GLN A 187 -6.27 13.93 8.90
C GLN A 187 -6.34 13.67 7.38
N HIS A 188 -6.57 12.43 6.95
CA HIS A 188 -6.58 12.05 5.53
C HIS A 188 -5.32 12.50 4.76
N GLU A 189 -4.17 12.52 5.46
CA GLU A 189 -2.93 13.11 5.00
C GLU A 189 -1.77 12.13 5.12
N ILE A 190 -1.00 12.00 4.04
CA ILE A 190 0.28 11.30 4.00
C ILE A 190 1.38 12.32 3.74
N ARG A 191 2.34 12.41 4.67
CA ARG A 191 3.54 13.22 4.50
C ARG A 191 4.66 12.42 3.87
N ILE A 192 5.40 13.04 2.97
CA ILE A 192 6.65 12.50 2.41
C ILE A 192 7.81 13.22 3.10
N ILE A 193 8.38 12.56 4.11
CA ILE A 193 9.35 13.20 5.01
C ILE A 193 10.81 12.99 4.57
N ASN A 194 11.08 11.98 3.74
CA ASN A 194 12.42 11.78 3.19
C ASN A 194 12.38 11.05 1.84
N ILE A 195 13.30 11.43 0.96
CA ILE A 195 13.60 10.74 -0.29
C ILE A 195 15.11 10.54 -0.34
N GLU A 196 15.52 9.28 -0.25
CA GLU A 196 16.93 8.87 -0.31
C GLU A 196 17.19 8.13 -1.62
N ILE A 197 18.20 8.57 -2.38
CA ILE A 197 18.62 7.92 -3.62
C ILE A 197 19.85 7.06 -3.34
N LEU A 198 19.71 5.76 -3.59
CA LEU A 198 20.73 4.75 -3.35
C LEU A 198 21.37 4.31 -4.69
N ASP A 199 22.69 4.19 -4.71
CA ASP A 199 23.44 3.61 -5.82
C ASP A 199 23.64 2.10 -5.59
N THR A 200 23.11 1.27 -6.50
CA THR A 200 23.25 -0.20 -6.40
C THR A 200 24.57 -0.68 -6.99
N LYS A 201 25.17 0.05 -7.93
CA LYS A 201 26.45 -0.29 -8.56
C LYS A 201 27.64 -0.05 -7.62
N GLN A 202 27.59 1.01 -6.80
CA GLN A 202 28.63 1.23 -5.77
C GLN A 202 28.58 0.22 -4.60
N ARG A 203 27.50 -0.56 -4.46
CA ARG A 203 27.36 -1.57 -3.40
C ARG A 203 28.02 -2.92 -3.71
N SER A 204 28.51 -3.15 -4.93
CA SER A 204 29.22 -4.38 -5.29
C SER A 204 30.62 -4.49 -4.65
N GLY A 205 31.10 -3.46 -3.94
CA GLY A 205 32.47 -3.40 -3.40
C GLY A 205 32.65 -3.83 -1.94
N ASN A 206 31.61 -3.84 -1.10
CA ASN A 206 31.66 -4.42 0.26
C ASN A 206 30.30 -4.35 0.96
N LYS A 207 29.91 -5.46 1.60
CA LYS A 207 28.70 -5.71 2.41
C LYS A 207 27.43 -6.09 1.66
N THR A 208 27.24 -7.39 1.54
CA THR A 208 25.93 -8.07 1.48
C THR A 208 25.03 -7.54 2.60
N PHE A 209 24.02 -6.75 2.25
CA PHE A 209 22.91 -6.49 3.17
C PHE A 209 21.91 -7.63 3.02
N LEU A 210 22.02 -8.63 3.89
CA LEU A 210 20.84 -9.42 4.26
C LEU A 210 19.86 -8.42 4.89
N VAL A 211 18.80 -8.07 4.16
CA VAL A 211 17.61 -7.54 4.81
C VAL A 211 17.10 -8.70 5.66
N ALA A 212 17.46 -8.70 6.94
CA ALA A 212 16.80 -9.54 7.91
C ALA A 212 15.33 -9.11 7.91
N LEU A 213 14.49 -9.87 7.20
CA LEU A 213 13.08 -9.95 7.52
C LEU A 213 13.04 -10.29 9.02
N PRO A 214 12.28 -9.55 9.86
CA PRO A 214 12.15 -9.95 11.25
C PRO A 214 11.60 -11.38 11.27
N ALA A 215 12.45 -12.33 11.62
CA ALA A 215 12.02 -13.66 11.96
C ALA A 215 11.10 -13.50 13.17
N THR A 216 9.82 -13.80 12.99
CA THR A 216 8.77 -13.77 14.02
C THR A 216 8.43 -12.40 14.62
N MET A 217 7.41 -11.74 14.08
CA MET A 217 6.46 -11.01 14.95
C MET A 217 5.43 -12.02 15.44
N LYS A 218 5.46 -12.35 16.73
CA LYS A 218 4.35 -13.04 17.39
C LYS A 218 3.15 -12.09 17.42
N THR A 219 2.18 -12.30 16.55
CA THR A 219 0.84 -11.75 16.76
C THR A 219 0.17 -12.58 17.85
N SER A 220 0.07 -12.04 19.07
CA SER A 220 -0.85 -12.57 20.07
C SER A 220 -2.27 -12.15 19.66
N LEU A 221 -2.94 -13.02 18.89
CA LEU A 221 -4.38 -12.91 18.70
C LEU A 221 -5.05 -13.37 20.02
N ALA A 222 -5.28 -12.44 20.95
CA ALA A 222 -6.08 -12.73 22.13
C ALA A 222 -7.56 -12.84 21.71
N VAL A 223 -7.99 -14.05 21.35
CA VAL A 223 -9.41 -14.38 21.23
C VAL A 223 -9.96 -14.52 22.65
N ARG A 224 -10.65 -13.49 23.16
CA ARG A 224 -11.56 -13.65 24.30
C ARG A 224 -12.92 -14.08 23.76
N GLY A 225 -13.19 -15.37 23.87
CA GLY A 225 -14.49 -15.99 23.68
C GLY A 225 -14.48 -17.28 24.47
N ASP A 226 -15.44 -17.43 25.39
CA ASP A 226 -15.50 -18.51 26.35
C ASP A 226 -15.49 -19.90 25.68
N GLY A 227 -14.55 -20.77 26.09
CA GLY A 227 -14.73 -22.22 26.00
C GLY A 227 -14.14 -23.02 24.82
N VAL A 228 -13.11 -22.57 24.10
CA VAL A 228 -12.44 -23.41 23.08
C VAL A 228 -10.93 -23.55 23.36
N PRO A 229 -10.34 -24.76 23.35
CA PRO A 229 -8.94 -24.96 23.70
C PRO A 229 -8.00 -24.34 22.66
N SER A 230 -6.98 -23.65 23.17
CA SER A 230 -5.93 -22.97 22.41
C SER A 230 -5.07 -23.97 21.62
N GLY A 231 -5.30 -24.09 20.31
CA GLY A 231 -4.40 -24.75 19.38
C GLY A 231 -3.44 -23.74 18.75
N SER A 232 -2.14 -23.88 18.98
CA SER A 232 -1.13 -23.14 18.23
C SER A 232 -1.00 -23.73 16.82
N MET A 233 -1.33 -22.96 15.79
CA MET A 233 -1.12 -23.37 14.39
C MET A 233 0.24 -22.87 13.93
N THR A 234 1.21 -23.78 13.79
CA THR A 234 2.52 -23.50 13.17
C THR A 234 2.37 -23.69 11.66
N LEU A 235 2.54 -22.62 10.87
CA LEU A 235 2.61 -22.73 9.41
C LEU A 235 4.04 -23.06 8.99
N PRO A 236 4.27 -24.02 8.07
CA PRO A 236 5.62 -24.37 7.62
C PRO A 236 6.21 -23.26 6.74
N VAL A 237 7.49 -22.97 6.98
CA VAL A 237 8.31 -22.07 6.16
C VAL A 237 8.94 -22.91 5.04
N GLU A 238 8.55 -22.68 3.79
CA GLU A 238 9.33 -23.15 2.64
C GLU A 238 9.88 -21.98 1.80
N ARG A 239 11.22 -21.96 1.77
CA ARG A 239 12.15 -21.46 0.73
C ARG A 239 12.26 -19.94 0.51
N ALA A 240 13.28 -19.36 1.15
CA ALA A 240 14.08 -18.30 0.54
C ALA A 240 14.91 -18.91 -0.61
N ALA A 241 14.68 -18.46 -1.84
CA ALA A 241 15.57 -18.78 -2.96
C ALA A 241 16.77 -17.82 -2.94
N ALA A 242 17.94 -18.33 -2.59
CA ALA A 242 19.21 -17.67 -2.87
C ALA A 242 19.53 -17.88 -4.36
N VAL A 243 19.54 -16.82 -5.15
CA VAL A 243 20.13 -16.85 -6.50
C VAL A 243 21.59 -16.45 -6.35
N THR A 244 22.49 -17.42 -6.44
CA THR A 244 23.93 -17.21 -6.52
C THR A 244 24.34 -17.39 -7.99
N GLN A 245 24.67 -16.31 -8.69
CA GLN A 245 25.41 -16.40 -9.95
C GLN A 245 26.90 -16.34 -9.63
N GLY A 246 27.56 -17.49 -9.71
CA GLY A 246 29.02 -17.58 -9.79
C GLY A 246 29.42 -17.81 -11.24
N ASN A 247 30.07 -16.82 -11.85
CA ASN A 247 30.89 -17.02 -13.04
C ASN A 247 32.27 -17.53 -12.61
N GLN A 248 32.68 -18.71 -13.10
CA GLN A 248 33.93 -18.94 -13.85
C GLN A 248 34.29 -20.44 -13.92
N THR A 249 34.43 -20.92 -15.16
CA THR A 249 35.35 -21.95 -15.68
C THR A 249 35.85 -23.07 -14.75
N ALA A 250 35.46 -24.31 -15.05
CA ALA A 250 36.36 -25.46 -15.01
C ALA A 250 35.96 -26.49 -16.08
N GLN A 251 36.90 -26.76 -16.99
CA GLN A 251 36.92 -27.96 -17.83
C GLN A 251 37.15 -29.20 -16.94
N THR A 252 36.52 -30.34 -17.27
CA THR A 252 37.16 -31.64 -17.65
C THR A 252 36.31 -32.88 -17.30
N PHE A 253 36.13 -33.72 -18.34
CA PHE A 253 36.13 -35.19 -18.43
C PHE A 253 35.16 -36.12 -17.64
N PHE A 254 34.43 -36.91 -18.45
CA PHE A 254 33.94 -38.30 -18.37
C PHE A 254 34.68 -39.27 -17.41
N PRO A 255 34.08 -40.42 -17.00
CA PRO A 255 33.25 -41.36 -17.79
C PRO A 255 31.73 -41.36 -17.52
#